data_AF-A0A4Y9XTG7-F1
#
_entry.id   AF-A0A4Y9XTG7-F1
#
_cell.length_a   1.000
_cell.length_b   1.000
_cell.length_c   1.000
_cell.angle_alpha   90.00
_cell.angle_beta   90.00
_cell.angle_gamma   90.00
#
_symmetry.space_group_name_H-M   'P 1'
#
loop_
_entity.id
_entity.type
_entity.pdbx_description
1 polymer ?
#
loop_
_entity_poly.entity_id
_entity_poly.type
_entity_poly.pdbx_seq_one_letter_code
_entity_poly.pdbx_strand_id
1 'polypeptide(L)'
;GYAVGEFSIADISVAPFLARAYVALENDIGAYEQGEGAKILEALQQPRFARFQTYWAELQARPSFQATFDKEYVTEAFKKRFSSLRVKQ
;
A
#
# COMPACT_ATOMS: atom_id res chain seq x y z
N GLY A 1 -6.13 7.68 15.19
CA GLY A 1 -4.86 8.08 15.83
C GLY A 1 -3.71 7.31 15.23
N TYR A 2 -2.52 7.90 15.27
CA TYR A 2 -1.29 7.35 14.69
C TYR A 2 -0.70 6.20 15.54
N ALA A 3 0.47 5.70 15.16
CA ALA A 3 1.11 4.55 15.79
C ALA A 3 1.29 4.71 17.31
N VAL A 4 1.59 5.92 17.78
CA VAL A 4 1.78 6.27 19.21
C VAL A 4 0.81 7.37 19.67
N GLY A 5 -0.35 7.48 19.03
CA GLY A 5 -1.32 8.54 19.26
C GLY A 5 -1.07 9.75 18.35
N GLU A 6 -0.10 10.58 18.69
CA GLU A 6 0.38 11.66 17.82
C GLU A 6 1.25 11.13 16.68
N PHE A 7 1.33 11.88 15.58
CA PHE A 7 2.19 11.49 14.47
C PHE A 7 3.65 11.57 14.82
N SER A 8 4.38 10.59 14.34
CA SER A 8 5.77 10.38 14.71
C SER A 8 6.56 9.77 13.56
N ILE A 9 7.85 9.56 13.82
CA ILE A 9 8.74 8.82 12.93
C ILE A 9 8.28 7.40 12.64
N ALA A 10 7.48 6.78 13.52
CA ALA A 10 6.92 5.46 13.28
C ALA A 10 6.01 5.46 12.05
N ASP A 11 5.16 6.48 11.94
CA ASP A 11 4.22 6.64 10.84
C ASP A 11 4.93 7.00 9.53
N ILE A 12 5.92 7.91 9.62
CA ILE A 12 6.79 8.30 8.50
C ILE A 12 7.52 7.07 7.95
N SER A 13 7.99 6.18 8.83
CA SER A 13 8.77 5.00 8.41
C SER A 13 7.94 4.00 7.62
N VAL A 14 6.65 3.84 7.93
CA VAL A 14 5.81 2.76 7.39
C VAL A 14 4.93 3.22 6.22
N ALA A 15 4.51 4.50 6.19
CA ALA A 15 3.61 5.02 5.16
C ALA A 15 4.09 4.77 3.72
N PRO A 16 5.39 4.96 3.36
CA PRO A 16 5.86 4.72 2.00
C PRO A 16 5.75 3.25 1.57
N PHE A 17 5.87 2.32 2.51
CA PHE A 17 5.77 0.88 2.26
C PHE A 17 4.32 0.46 2.09
N LEU A 18 3.41 0.93 2.96
CA LEU A 18 1.98 0.67 2.83
C LEU A 18 1.46 1.20 1.49
N ALA A 19 1.81 2.43 1.13
CA ALA A 19 1.41 3.01 -0.15
C ALA A 19 1.80 2.14 -1.35
N ARG A 20 3.04 1.65 -1.36
CA ARG A 20 3.56 0.78 -2.43
C ARG A 20 2.96 -0.62 -2.40
N ALA A 21 2.66 -1.16 -1.22
CA ALA A 21 1.94 -2.41 -1.09
C ALA A 21 0.52 -2.30 -1.69
N TYR A 22 -0.22 -1.24 -1.38
CA TYR A 22 -1.53 -1.00 -1.97
C TYR A 22 -1.46 -0.82 -3.49
N VAL A 23 -0.49 -0.06 -4.02
CA VAL A 23 -0.29 0.04 -5.47
C VAL A 23 -0.05 -1.33 -6.10
N ALA A 24 0.80 -2.16 -5.50
CA ALA A 24 1.08 -3.49 -5.97
C ALA A 24 -0.17 -4.39 -5.98
N LEU A 25 -0.90 -4.42 -4.86
CA LEU A 25 -2.11 -5.25 -4.71
C LEU A 25 -3.24 -4.82 -5.65
N GLU A 26 -3.51 -3.51 -5.76
CA GLU A 26 -4.56 -2.94 -6.62
C GLU A 26 -4.33 -3.21 -8.10
N ASN A 27 -3.06 -3.31 -8.52
CA ASN A 27 -2.65 -3.55 -9.90
C ASN A 27 -2.18 -4.98 -10.15
N ASP A 28 -2.35 -5.87 -9.17
CA ASP A 28 -1.93 -7.27 -9.24
C ASP A 28 -0.44 -7.44 -9.63
N ILE A 29 0.42 -6.56 -9.13
CA ILE A 29 1.86 -6.54 -9.38
C ILE A 29 2.58 -7.34 -8.28
N GLY A 30 3.00 -8.56 -8.58
CA GLY A 30 3.77 -9.37 -7.64
C GLY A 30 4.05 -10.77 -8.15
N ALA A 31 4.73 -11.55 -7.31
CA ALA A 31 4.98 -12.98 -7.56
C ALA A 31 3.85 -13.89 -7.03
N TYR A 32 2.79 -13.32 -6.47
CA TYR A 32 1.59 -14.06 -6.08
C TYR A 32 0.73 -14.38 -7.32
N GLU A 33 -0.12 -15.40 -7.19
CA GLU A 33 -1.07 -15.81 -8.22
C GLU A 33 -1.96 -14.65 -8.65
N GLN A 34 -2.30 -14.60 -9.94
CA GLN A 34 -3.12 -13.53 -10.48
C GLN A 34 -4.47 -13.45 -9.77
N GLY A 35 -4.82 -12.26 -9.28
CA GLY A 35 -6.07 -12.01 -8.55
C GLY A 35 -5.96 -12.17 -7.03
N GLU A 36 -4.86 -12.72 -6.50
CA GLU A 36 -4.59 -12.74 -5.05
C GLU A 36 -4.47 -11.32 -4.48
N GLY A 37 -3.99 -10.35 -5.27
CA GLY A 37 -3.95 -8.95 -4.86
C GLY A 37 -5.31 -8.41 -4.42
N ALA A 38 -6.35 -8.69 -5.21
CA ALA A 38 -7.73 -8.28 -4.91
C ALA A 38 -8.29 -8.99 -3.66
N LYS A 39 -8.01 -10.30 -3.50
CA LYS A 39 -8.42 -11.07 -2.32
C LYS A 39 -7.80 -10.52 -1.02
N ILE A 40 -6.53 -10.11 -1.08
CA ILE A 40 -5.85 -9.50 0.07
C ILE A 40 -6.47 -8.13 0.38
N LEU A 41 -6.78 -7.31 -0.63
CA LEU A 41 -7.45 -6.03 -0.42
C LEU A 41 -8.83 -6.21 0.23
N GLU A 42 -9.61 -7.20 -0.22
CA GLU A 42 -10.88 -7.58 0.41
C GLU A 42 -10.68 -8.05 1.85
N ALA A 43 -9.66 -8.89 2.11
CA ALA A 43 -9.33 -9.33 3.46
C ALA A 43 -8.99 -8.16 4.38
N LEU A 44 -8.30 -7.13 3.89
CA LEU A 44 -7.99 -5.91 4.62
C LEU A 44 -9.24 -5.05 4.92
N GLN A 45 -10.36 -5.26 4.22
CA GLN A 45 -11.65 -4.63 4.54
C GLN A 45 -12.40 -5.30 5.70
N GLN A 46 -11.98 -6.50 6.14
CA GLN A 46 -12.68 -7.23 7.20
C GLN A 46 -12.64 -6.49 8.55
N PRO A 47 -13.66 -6.65 9.43
CA PRO A 47 -13.74 -5.94 10.70
C PRO A 47 -12.52 -6.07 11.61
N ARG A 48 -11.82 -7.21 11.57
CA ARG A 48 -10.56 -7.42 12.34
C ARG A 48 -9.46 -6.41 11.98
N PHE A 49 -9.52 -5.78 10.81
CA PHE A 49 -8.58 -4.76 10.35
C PHE A 49 -9.17 -3.34 10.39
N ALA A 50 -10.35 -3.12 10.98
CA ALA A 50 -10.99 -1.79 11.02
C ALA A 50 -10.05 -0.71 11.58
N ARG A 51 -9.31 -1.01 12.66
CA ARG A 51 -8.32 -0.09 13.23
C ARG A 51 -7.18 0.26 12.27
N PHE A 52 -6.74 -0.71 11.47
CA PHE A 52 -5.71 -0.52 10.45
C PHE A 52 -6.22 0.29 9.27
N GLN A 53 -7.47 0.08 8.84
CA GLN A 53 -8.10 0.89 7.79
C GLN A 53 -8.18 2.36 8.21
N THR A 54 -8.61 2.65 9.44
CA THR A 54 -8.60 4.02 9.98
C THR A 54 -7.20 4.60 9.99
N TYR A 55 -6.21 3.83 10.46
CA TYR A 55 -4.81 4.26 10.46
C TYR A 55 -4.30 4.60 9.05
N TRP A 56 -4.58 3.73 8.09
CA TRP A 56 -4.15 3.92 6.71
C TRP A 56 -4.82 5.14 6.07
N ALA A 57 -6.13 5.34 6.29
CA ALA A 57 -6.85 6.52 5.82
C ALA A 57 -6.28 7.82 6.42
N GLU A 58 -5.92 7.84 7.70
CA GLU A 58 -5.27 8.98 8.35
C GLU A 58 -3.87 9.28 7.75
N LEU A 59 -3.08 8.24 7.42
CA LEU A 59 -1.80 8.41 6.72
C LEU A 59 -1.99 8.98 5.30
N GLN A 60 -2.97 8.48 4.55
CA GLN A 60 -3.27 8.94 3.20
C GLN A 60 -3.77 10.39 3.16
N ALA A 61 -4.52 10.82 4.18
CA ALA A 61 -5.03 12.18 4.30
C ALA A 61 -3.94 13.20 4.69
N ARG A 62 -2.70 12.76 4.98
CA ARG A 62 -1.65 13.64 5.47
C ARG A 62 -1.11 14.54 4.36
N PRO A 63 -1.02 15.86 4.55
CA PRO A 63 -0.46 16.76 3.54
C PRO A 63 0.96 16.38 3.10
N SER A 64 1.81 15.96 4.04
CA SER A 64 3.17 15.50 3.75
C SER A 64 3.21 14.23 2.90
N PHE A 65 2.24 13.33 3.08
CA PHE A 65 2.14 12.11 2.28
C PHE A 65 1.65 12.43 0.87
N GLN A 66 0.57 13.21 0.74
CA GLN A 66 0.04 13.64 -0.56
C GLN A 66 1.05 14.42 -1.38
N ALA A 67 1.85 15.28 -0.73
CA ALA A 67 2.89 16.07 -1.39
C ALA A 67 4.08 15.23 -1.89
N THR A 68 4.24 13.99 -1.44
CA THR A 68 5.45 13.18 -1.71
C THR A 68 5.19 11.83 -2.35
N PHE A 69 3.94 11.44 -2.54
CA PHE A 69 3.57 10.16 -3.14
C PHE A 69 2.81 10.35 -4.45
N ASP A 70 3.53 10.26 -5.56
CA ASP A 70 2.98 10.17 -6.91
C ASP A 70 2.57 8.72 -7.20
N LYS A 71 1.27 8.42 -7.13
CA LYS A 71 0.73 7.06 -7.25
C LYS A 71 0.90 6.55 -8.68
N GLU A 72 0.66 7.40 -9.67
CA GLU A 72 0.74 7.09 -11.09
C GLU A 72 2.17 6.73 -11.48
N TYR A 73 3.16 7.56 -11.11
CA TYR A 73 4.57 7.29 -11.34
C TYR A 73 5.01 5.98 -10.70
N VAL A 74 4.63 5.74 -9.44
CA VAL A 74 4.99 4.51 -8.72
C VAL A 74 4.37 3.28 -9.38
N THR A 75 3.11 3.38 -9.84
CA THR A 75 2.41 2.30 -10.54
C THR A 75 3.16 1.90 -11.81
N GLU A 76 3.51 2.87 -12.66
CA GLU A 76 4.22 2.61 -13.92
C GLU A 76 5.65 2.08 -13.66
N ALA A 77 6.35 2.63 -12.67
CA ALA A 77 7.66 2.14 -12.26
C ALA A 77 7.59 0.68 -11.77
N PHE A 78 6.56 0.32 -11.00
CA PHE A 78 6.37 -1.05 -10.49
C PHE A 78 6.02 -2.03 -11.60
N LYS A 79 5.09 -1.68 -12.50
CA LYS A 79 4.78 -2.51 -13.68
C LYS A 79 6.03 -2.82 -14.48
N LYS A 80 6.87 -1.81 -14.76
CA LYS A 80 8.14 -2.00 -15.48
C LYS A 80 9.10 -2.89 -14.70
N ARG A 81 9.37 -2.57 -13.43
CA ARG A 81 10.38 -3.25 -12.61
C ARG A 81 10.03 -4.71 -12.32
N PHE A 82 8.75 -5.03 -12.17
CA PHE A 82 8.28 -6.35 -11.73
C PHE A 82 7.56 -7.15 -12.81
N SER A 83 7.55 -6.68 -14.06
CA SER A 83 6.93 -7.36 -15.21
C SER A 83 7.35 -8.82 -15.38
N SER A 84 8.59 -9.19 -15.01
CA SER A 84 9.11 -10.55 -15.18
C SER A 84 8.91 -11.46 -13.97
N LEU A 85 8.27 -11.02 -12.87
CA LEU A 85 8.21 -11.82 -11.64
C LEU A 85 7.47 -13.16 -11.85
N ARG A 86 6.44 -13.17 -12.68
CA ARG A 86 5.63 -14.36 -12.98
C ARG A 86 6.20 -15.23 -14.10
N VAL A 87 7.06 -14.66 -14.94
CA VAL A 87 7.72 -15.41 -16.03
C VAL A 87 8.82 -16.34 -15.49
N LYS A 88 9.23 -16.15 -14.22
CA LYS A 88 10.30 -16.90 -13.56
C LYS A 88 9.80 -17.97 -12.57
N GLN A 89 8.50 -18.19 -12.45
CA GLN A 89 7.91 -19.31 -11.70
C GLN A 89 7.56 -20.44 -12.65
#